data_AF-A0A183EY61-F1
#
_entry.id   AF-A0A183EY61-F1
#
_cell.length_a   1.000
_cell.length_b   1.000
_cell.length_c   1.000
_cell.angle_alpha   90.00
_cell.angle_beta   90.00
_cell.angle_gamma   90.00
#
_symmetry.space_group_name_H-M   'P 1'
#
loop_
_entity.id
_entity.type
_entity.pdbx_description
1 polymer ?
#
loop_
_entity_poly.entity_id
_entity_poly.type
_entity_poly.pdbx_seq_one_letter_code
_entity_poly.pdbx_strand_id
1 'polypeptide(L)'
;MSRYLQDPFEPITNYEIKQYSLLVGTYEYAFHGRLELLSSAICEIRPWGAVSYHRRLAAQNELRRQQHIKDVYARVETTDDDVIHQREYILSLGFFDLRGALQSGSLGAVDVLNAFVWKAALVQRDVNCIVDFLDEAFDQAKELDLEWKHTSTGKPPLFGIPFSVKGNFF
;
A
#
# COMPACT_ATOMS: atom_id res chain seq x y z
N MET A 1 25.35 18.55 25.90
CA MET A 1 24.14 19.19 26.45
C MET A 1 23.10 19.21 25.33
N SER A 2 22.38 18.12 25.01
CA SER A 2 21.30 17.47 25.78
C SER A 2 20.31 18.46 26.41
N ARG A 3 19.14 18.58 25.79
CA ARG A 3 17.81 18.70 26.43
C ARG A 3 16.72 18.84 25.36
N TYR A 4 16.21 17.71 24.87
CA TYR A 4 14.82 17.55 24.42
C TYR A 4 14.48 16.06 24.58
N LEU A 5 14.34 15.65 25.83
CA LEU A 5 13.70 14.40 26.23
C LEU A 5 12.51 14.78 27.10
N GLN A 6 11.43 14.01 26.93
CA GLN A 6 10.16 13.95 27.67
C GLN A 6 9.03 14.85 27.15
N ASP A 7 8.16 14.26 26.32
CA ASP A 7 6.84 13.79 26.80
C ASP A 7 6.33 12.59 25.98
N PRO A 8 5.43 11.75 26.54
CA PRO A 8 5.20 10.39 26.09
C PRO A 8 4.12 10.34 25.00
N PHE A 9 4.46 9.84 23.81
CA PHE A 9 3.45 9.59 22.78
C PHE A 9 2.77 8.26 23.08
N GLU A 10 1.55 8.34 23.61
CA GLU A 10 0.63 7.20 23.63
C GLU A 10 0.39 6.68 22.21
N PRO A 11 0.23 5.36 22.02
CA PRO A 11 -0.09 4.82 20.71
C PRO A 11 -1.47 5.33 20.29
N ILE A 12 -1.57 5.91 19.09
CA ILE A 12 -2.84 6.30 18.47
C ILE A 12 -3.56 5.01 18.06
N THR A 13 -4.18 4.35 19.03
CA THR A 13 -5.21 3.34 18.80
C THR A 13 -6.54 4.01 19.12
N ASN A 14 -7.15 4.67 18.15
CA ASN A 14 -8.59 4.94 18.11
C ASN A 14 -8.96 5.58 16.76
N TYR A 15 -9.19 4.76 15.74
CA TYR A 15 -10.19 5.13 14.75
C TYR A 15 -11.55 4.98 15.42
N GLU A 16 -12.07 6.07 15.98
CA GLU A 16 -13.48 6.18 16.35
C GLU A 16 -14.32 5.95 15.09
N ILE A 17 -14.85 4.74 14.94
CA ILE A 17 -15.97 4.47 14.05
C ILE A 17 -17.16 5.17 14.68
N LYS A 18 -17.48 6.39 14.20
CA LYS A 18 -18.77 7.03 14.51
C LYS A 18 -19.87 6.14 13.94
N GLN A 19 -20.53 5.37 14.81
CA GLN A 19 -21.80 4.71 14.52
C GLN A 19 -22.83 5.79 14.18
N TYR A 20 -23.20 5.91 12.91
CA TYR A 20 -24.45 6.56 12.55
C TYR A 20 -25.59 5.60 12.87
N SER A 21 -26.24 5.80 14.01
CA SER A 21 -27.50 5.14 14.34
C SER A 21 -28.62 5.75 13.49
N LEU A 22 -29.05 5.03 12.45
CA LEU A 22 -30.31 5.33 11.78
C LEU A 22 -31.46 4.97 12.73
N LEU A 23 -32.07 5.99 13.32
CA LEU A 23 -33.34 5.89 14.02
C LEU A 23 -34.42 5.51 13.00
N VAL A 24 -34.82 4.25 12.98
CA VAL A 24 -36.05 3.82 12.30
C VAL A 24 -37.16 3.83 13.34
N GLY A 25 -38.12 4.74 13.16
CA GLY A 25 -39.22 4.97 14.10
C GLY A 25 -40.05 3.72 14.37
N THR A 26 -40.45 3.57 15.64
CA THR A 26 -41.35 2.53 16.11
C THR A 26 -42.80 2.95 15.84
N TYR A 27 -43.53 2.17 15.03
CA TYR A 27 -44.98 2.25 14.94
C TYR A 27 -45.57 1.26 15.94
N GLU A 28 -46.34 1.79 16.89
CA GLU A 28 -47.01 1.07 17.95
C GLU A 28 -48.33 0.50 17.42
N TYR A 29 -48.47 -0.82 17.37
CA TYR A 29 -49.79 -1.48 17.32
C TYR A 29 -49.79 -2.73 18.19
N ALA A 30 -50.49 -2.62 19.31
CA ALA A 30 -50.87 -3.74 20.15
C ALA A 30 -51.94 -4.58 19.44
N PHE A 31 -51.64 -5.84 19.12
CA PHE A 31 -52.69 -6.84 18.96
C PHE A 31 -52.35 -8.09 19.77
N HIS A 32 -53.23 -8.31 20.73
CA HIS A 32 -53.29 -9.37 21.71
C HIS A 32 -53.31 -10.75 21.06
N GLY A 33 -52.52 -11.69 21.60
CA GLY A 33 -52.87 -13.10 21.53
C GLY A 33 -51.77 -14.03 21.07
N ARG A 34 -51.11 -14.65 22.06
CA ARG A 34 -50.73 -16.08 22.06
C ARG A 34 -49.67 -16.50 21.03
N LEU A 35 -48.39 -16.41 21.41
CA LEU A 35 -47.29 -17.23 20.86
C LEU A 35 -46.05 -17.15 21.77
N GLU A 36 -46.23 -17.37 23.07
CA GLU A 36 -45.13 -17.85 23.91
C GLU A 36 -44.85 -19.29 23.50
N LEU A 37 -43.93 -19.51 22.56
CA LEU A 37 -43.14 -20.75 22.37
C LEU A 37 -42.21 -20.69 21.14
N LEU A 38 -41.75 -19.51 20.71
CA LEU A 38 -40.66 -19.38 19.72
C LEU A 38 -39.62 -18.32 20.11
N SER A 39 -39.53 -17.94 21.39
CA SER A 39 -38.53 -16.96 21.86
C SER A 39 -37.20 -17.59 22.28
N SER A 40 -37.14 -18.90 22.58
CA SER A 40 -35.91 -19.54 23.02
C SER A 40 -34.97 -19.94 21.88
N ALA A 41 -35.41 -19.84 20.61
CA ALA A 41 -34.60 -20.20 19.44
C ALA A 41 -34.06 -19.00 18.64
N ILE A 42 -34.42 -17.76 19.00
CA ILE A 42 -33.94 -16.56 18.28
C ILE A 42 -32.85 -15.81 19.07
N CYS A 43 -32.65 -16.15 20.35
CA CYS A 43 -31.67 -15.50 21.20
C CYS A 43 -30.28 -16.15 21.09
N GLU A 44 -29.65 -16.13 19.92
CA GLU A 44 -28.18 -16.22 19.84
C GLU A 44 -27.54 -15.71 18.53
N ILE A 45 -28.20 -14.82 17.79
CA ILE A 45 -27.50 -14.09 16.71
C ILE A 45 -26.66 -13.00 17.37
N ARG A 46 -25.46 -13.38 17.84
CA ARG A 46 -24.47 -12.40 18.31
C ARG A 46 -24.12 -11.47 17.14
N PRO A 47 -24.37 -10.15 17.23
CA PRO A 47 -23.91 -9.20 16.19
C PRO A 47 -22.38 -9.19 16.04
N TRP A 48 -21.68 -9.78 17.01
CA TRP A 48 -20.25 -10.03 17.04
C TRP A 48 -19.73 -10.97 15.95
N GLY A 49 -20.57 -11.82 15.34
CA GLY A 49 -20.14 -12.75 14.28
C GLY A 49 -19.66 -12.06 13.01
N ALA A 50 -20.37 -11.00 12.58
CA ALA A 50 -20.01 -10.20 11.41
C ALA A 50 -18.72 -9.40 11.67
N VAL A 51 -18.60 -8.77 12.84
CA VAL A 51 -17.37 -8.04 13.24
C VAL A 51 -16.16 -8.98 13.31
N SER A 52 -16.33 -10.19 13.84
CA SER A 52 -15.26 -11.20 13.91
C SER A 52 -14.89 -11.74 12.53
N TYR A 53 -15.85 -11.88 11.61
CA TYR A 53 -15.57 -12.24 10.22
C TYR A 53 -14.79 -11.15 9.49
N HIS A 54 -15.25 -9.90 9.52
CA HIS A 54 -14.55 -8.78 8.89
C HIS A 54 -13.17 -8.53 9.50
N ARG A 55 -13.02 -8.67 10.83
CA ARG A 55 -11.71 -8.59 11.49
C ARG A 55 -10.76 -9.68 11.00
N ARG A 56 -11.25 -10.92 10.82
CA ARG A 56 -10.46 -12.02 10.25
C ARG A 56 -10.04 -11.73 8.81
N LEU A 57 -10.96 -11.25 7.97
CA LEU A 57 -10.64 -10.87 6.60
C LEU A 57 -9.62 -9.73 6.54
N ALA A 58 -9.78 -8.69 7.36
CA ALA A 58 -8.85 -7.59 7.46
C ALA A 58 -7.46 -8.08 7.91
N ALA A 59 -7.40 -8.96 8.92
CA ALA A 59 -6.16 -9.57 9.37
C ALA A 59 -5.51 -10.45 8.28
N GLN A 60 -6.30 -11.24 7.55
CA GLN A 60 -5.79 -12.05 6.44
C GLN A 60 -5.24 -11.19 5.30
N ASN A 61 -5.94 -10.10 4.95
CA ASN A 61 -5.47 -9.15 3.94
C ASN A 61 -4.19 -8.45 4.39
N GLU A 62 -4.09 -8.06 5.65
CA GLU A 62 -2.89 -7.47 6.22
C GLU A 62 -1.70 -8.45 6.17
N LEU A 63 -1.91 -9.71 6.53
CA LEU A 63 -0.87 -10.74 6.42
C LEU A 63 -0.41 -10.96 4.97
N ARG A 64 -1.34 -11.01 4.02
CA ARG A 64 -1.01 -11.13 2.58
C ARG A 64 -0.19 -9.94 2.11
N ARG A 65 -0.57 -8.72 2.51
CA ARG A 65 0.13 -7.48 2.16
C ARG A 65 1.53 -7.44 2.76
N GLN A 66 1.68 -7.79 4.03
CA GLN A 66 2.99 -7.85 4.69
C GLN A 66 3.90 -8.86 4.02
N GLN A 67 3.38 -10.03 3.63
CA GLN A 67 4.14 -11.02 2.92
C GLN A 67 4.56 -10.51 1.54
N HIS A 68 3.62 -9.93 0.78
CA HIS A 68 3.91 -9.41 -0.55
C HIS A 68 4.96 -8.28 -0.53
N ILE A 69 4.81 -7.32 0.39
CA ILE A 69 5.79 -6.25 0.60
C ILE A 69 7.17 -6.83 0.94
N LYS A 70 7.21 -7.84 1.83
CA LYS A 70 8.46 -8.51 2.20
C LYS A 70 9.11 -9.20 1.00
N ASP A 71 8.32 -9.86 0.15
CA ASP A 71 8.81 -10.52 -1.05
C ASP A 71 9.39 -9.52 -2.05
N VAL A 72 8.75 -8.36 -2.24
CA VAL A 72 9.26 -7.27 -3.07
C VAL A 72 10.56 -6.70 -2.50
N TYR A 73 10.65 -6.52 -1.18
CA TYR A 73 11.87 -6.03 -0.54
C TYR A 73 13.04 -7.00 -0.71
N ALA A 74 12.79 -8.31 -0.58
CA ALA A 74 13.80 -9.32 -0.82
C ALA A 74 14.35 -9.30 -2.26
N ARG A 75 13.56 -8.85 -3.25
CA ARG A 75 14.02 -8.70 -4.65
C ARG A 75 14.98 -7.53 -4.84
N VAL A 76 14.81 -6.44 -4.08
CA VAL A 76 15.63 -5.23 -4.23
C VAL A 76 16.76 -5.13 -3.21
N GLU A 77 16.72 -5.95 -2.16
CA GLU A 77 17.78 -6.04 -1.16
C GLU A 77 19.11 -6.44 -1.82
N THR A 78 20.15 -5.65 -1.53
CA THR A 78 21.50 -5.87 -2.07
C THR A 78 22.52 -5.43 -1.03
N THR A 79 23.64 -6.15 -0.99
CA THR A 79 24.83 -5.82 -0.18
C THR A 79 25.96 -5.25 -1.03
N ASP A 80 25.77 -5.18 -2.36
CA ASP A 80 26.77 -4.69 -3.30
C ASP A 80 26.84 -3.15 -3.25
N ASP A 81 28.00 -2.64 -2.87
CA ASP A 81 28.29 -1.20 -2.75
C ASP A 81 28.14 -0.48 -4.11
N ASP A 82 28.52 -1.11 -5.22
CA ASP A 82 28.44 -0.49 -6.55
C ASP A 82 26.98 -0.24 -6.95
N VAL A 83 26.10 -1.22 -6.66
CA VAL A 83 24.66 -1.11 -6.91
C VAL A 83 24.03 -0.06 -6.01
N ILE A 84 24.47 0.02 -4.74
CA ILE A 84 23.99 1.05 -3.80
C ILE A 84 24.38 2.44 -4.31
N HIS A 85 25.63 2.65 -4.70
CA HIS A 85 26.10 3.93 -5.25
C HIS A 85 25.35 4.33 -6.52
N GLN A 86 25.05 3.38 -7.41
CA GLN A 86 24.24 3.64 -8.60
C GLN A 86 22.81 4.10 -8.22
N ARG A 87 22.18 3.44 -7.24
CA ARG A 87 20.84 3.81 -6.77
C ARG A 87 20.83 5.19 -6.11
N GLU A 88 21.82 5.49 -5.29
CA GLU A 88 22.01 6.80 -4.68
C GLU A 88 22.18 7.90 -5.74
N TYR A 89 22.98 7.63 -6.78
CA TYR A 89 23.11 8.53 -7.91
C TYR A 89 21.75 8.79 -8.58
N ILE A 90 20.98 7.73 -8.90
CA ILE A 90 19.64 7.87 -9.51
C ILE A 90 18.71 8.71 -8.62
N LEU A 91 18.70 8.47 -7.31
CA LEU A 91 17.86 9.18 -6.34
C LEU A 91 18.28 10.64 -6.15
N SER A 92 19.53 10.99 -6.45
CA SER A 92 20.03 12.36 -6.38
C SER A 92 19.59 13.21 -7.58
N LEU A 93 19.17 12.59 -8.69
CA LEU A 93 18.77 13.30 -9.90
C LEU A 93 17.42 14.00 -9.72
N GLY A 94 17.33 15.24 -10.21
CA GLY A 94 16.05 15.94 -10.35
C GLY A 94 15.17 15.31 -11.43
N PHE A 95 13.87 15.59 -11.41
CA PHE A 95 12.91 15.02 -12.36
C PHE A 95 13.30 15.23 -13.83
N PHE A 96 13.73 16.44 -14.20
CA PHE A 96 14.10 16.75 -15.58
C PHE A 96 15.38 16.04 -16.02
N ASP A 97 16.34 15.90 -15.11
CA ASP A 97 17.62 15.22 -15.37
C ASP A 97 17.42 13.71 -15.48
N LEU A 98 16.62 13.13 -14.57
CA LEU A 98 16.23 11.72 -14.60
C LEU A 98 15.51 11.38 -15.91
N ARG A 99 14.54 12.22 -16.31
CA ARG A 99 13.86 12.08 -17.60
C ARG A 99 14.87 12.18 -18.74
N GLY A 100 15.79 13.15 -18.72
CA GLY A 100 16.84 13.29 -19.74
C GLY A 100 17.70 12.03 -19.87
N ALA A 101 18.10 11.43 -18.74
CA ALA A 101 18.89 10.21 -18.69
C ALA A 101 18.13 8.97 -19.19
N LEU A 102 16.82 8.87 -18.92
CA LEU A 102 15.96 7.82 -19.45
C LEU A 102 15.73 7.97 -20.97
N GLN A 103 15.59 9.20 -21.45
CA GLN A 103 15.42 9.51 -22.87
C GLN A 103 16.71 9.21 -23.66
N SER A 104 17.87 9.60 -23.14
CA SER A 104 19.17 9.30 -23.77
C SER A 104 19.54 7.83 -23.71
N GLY A 105 18.93 7.05 -22.80
CA GLY A 105 19.26 5.65 -22.56
C GLY A 105 20.49 5.44 -21.70
N SER A 106 20.98 6.48 -21.00
CA SER A 106 22.05 6.32 -20.02
C SER A 106 21.61 5.55 -18.78
N LEU A 107 20.30 5.57 -18.48
CA LEU A 107 19.68 4.78 -17.42
C LEU A 107 18.55 3.92 -18.00
N GLY A 108 18.43 2.68 -17.51
CA GLY A 108 17.30 1.80 -17.83
C GLY A 108 16.09 2.06 -16.93
N ALA A 109 14.90 1.78 -17.43
CA ALA A 109 13.66 1.83 -16.64
C ALA A 109 13.71 0.86 -15.45
N VAL A 110 14.31 -0.31 -15.62
CA VAL A 110 14.47 -1.30 -14.55
C VAL A 110 15.36 -0.77 -13.42
N ASP A 111 16.46 -0.12 -13.75
CA ASP A 111 17.40 0.42 -12.75
C ASP A 111 16.74 1.53 -11.93
N VAL A 112 16.01 2.42 -12.61
CA VAL A 112 15.25 3.50 -11.97
C VAL A 112 14.15 2.93 -11.07
N LEU A 113 13.37 1.97 -11.54
CA LEU A 113 12.34 1.33 -10.72
C LEU A 113 12.94 0.68 -9.46
N ASN A 114 14.02 -0.07 -9.60
CA ASN A 114 14.69 -0.73 -8.47
C ASN A 114 15.25 0.28 -7.45
N ALA A 115 15.82 1.39 -7.91
CA ALA A 115 16.32 2.45 -7.02
C ALA A 115 15.19 3.08 -6.19
N PHE A 116 14.05 3.36 -6.81
CA PHE A 116 12.89 3.94 -6.11
C PHE A 116 12.24 2.95 -5.15
N VAL A 117 12.06 1.69 -5.55
CA VAL A 117 11.52 0.64 -4.65
C VAL A 117 12.45 0.41 -3.46
N TRP A 118 13.76 0.38 -3.69
CA TRP A 118 14.75 0.28 -2.61
C TRP A 118 14.64 1.46 -1.63
N LYS A 119 14.55 2.70 -2.13
CA LYS A 119 14.36 3.87 -1.26
C LYS A 119 13.03 3.81 -0.50
N ALA A 120 11.97 3.38 -1.17
CA ALA A 120 10.65 3.23 -0.59
C ALA A 120 10.67 2.21 0.57
N ALA A 121 11.40 1.10 0.40
CA ALA A 121 11.61 0.10 1.44
C ALA A 121 12.32 0.66 2.69
N LEU A 122 13.33 1.50 2.49
CA LEU A 122 14.07 2.13 3.58
C LEU A 122 13.20 3.07 4.41
N VAL A 123 12.39 3.91 3.76
CA VAL A 123 11.56 4.91 4.46
C VAL A 123 10.28 4.32 5.04
N GLN A 124 9.81 3.17 4.54
CA GLN A 124 8.53 2.58 4.93
C GLN A 124 8.41 2.36 6.44
N ARG A 125 9.50 2.02 7.14
CA ARG A 125 9.46 1.84 8.60
C ARG A 125 9.07 3.10 9.36
N ASP A 126 9.43 4.27 8.82
CA ASP A 126 9.21 5.55 9.47
C ASP A 126 7.86 6.16 9.08
N VAL A 127 7.45 6.01 7.81
CA VAL A 127 6.26 6.69 7.28
C VAL A 127 5.05 5.77 7.07
N ASN A 128 5.26 4.47 6.94
CA ASN A 128 4.22 3.46 6.69
C ASN A 128 3.20 3.87 5.59
N CYS A 129 3.69 4.44 4.49
CA CYS A 129 2.84 5.02 3.44
C CYS A 129 2.52 4.05 2.30
N ILE A 130 3.31 2.99 2.15
CA ILE A 130 3.15 2.01 1.09
C ILE A 130 2.10 1.00 1.53
N VAL A 131 1.03 0.91 0.73
CA VAL A 131 -0.05 -0.04 0.94
C VAL A 131 0.29 -1.37 0.29
N ASP A 132 0.75 -1.32 -0.95
CA ASP A 132 1.12 -2.47 -1.75
C ASP A 132 2.03 -2.05 -2.93
N PHE A 133 2.62 -3.02 -3.62
CA PHE A 133 3.36 -2.82 -4.87
C PHE A 133 2.60 -3.46 -6.04
N LEU A 134 2.80 -2.93 -7.24
CA LEU A 134 2.30 -3.55 -8.48
C LEU A 134 3.41 -4.44 -9.03
N ASP A 135 3.22 -5.76 -8.95
CA ASP A 135 4.19 -6.73 -9.46
C ASP A 135 4.45 -6.55 -10.96
N GLU A 136 3.40 -6.19 -11.71
CA GLU A 136 3.45 -5.96 -13.15
C GLU A 136 4.42 -4.83 -13.52
N ALA A 137 4.70 -3.91 -12.60
CA ALA A 137 5.62 -2.81 -12.85
C ALA A 137 7.05 -3.30 -13.17
N PHE A 138 7.50 -4.38 -12.53
CA PHE A 138 8.83 -4.93 -12.78
C PHE A 138 8.94 -5.57 -14.17
N ASP A 139 7.88 -6.23 -14.63
CA ASP A 139 7.86 -6.84 -15.95
C ASP A 139 7.66 -5.79 -17.05
N GLN A 140 6.78 -4.81 -16.82
CA GLN A 140 6.62 -3.66 -17.71
C GLN A 140 7.91 -2.86 -17.87
N ALA A 141 8.67 -2.65 -16.79
CA ALA A 141 9.96 -1.96 -16.89
C ALA A 141 10.96 -2.73 -17.78
N LYS A 142 11.02 -4.06 -17.66
CA LYS A 142 11.86 -4.90 -18.52
C LYS A 142 11.39 -4.85 -19.98
N GLU A 143 10.09 -4.94 -20.21
CA GLU A 143 9.50 -4.89 -21.55
C GLU A 143 9.77 -3.54 -22.22
N LEU A 144 9.61 -2.43 -21.49
CA LEU A 144 9.94 -1.08 -21.96
C LEU A 144 11.42 -0.95 -22.34
N ASP A 145 12.33 -1.47 -21.52
CA ASP A 145 13.76 -1.43 -21.84
C ASP A 145 14.09 -2.30 -23.06
N LEU A 146 13.35 -3.39 -23.32
CA LEU A 146 13.55 -4.25 -24.50
C LEU A 146 12.98 -3.63 -25.78
N GLU A 147 11.75 -3.13 -25.73
CA GLU A 147 11.04 -2.53 -26.87
C GLU A 147 11.81 -1.32 -27.41
N TRP A 148 12.36 -0.50 -26.52
CA TRP A 148 13.01 0.77 -26.89
C TRP A 148 14.53 0.67 -27.04
N LYS A 149 15.13 -0.52 -26.87
CA LYS A 149 16.54 -0.79 -27.20
C LYS A 149 16.83 -0.76 -28.70
N HIS A 150 15.87 -1.19 -29.51
CA HIS A 150 16.04 -1.36 -30.96
C HIS A 150 15.26 -0.35 -31.80
N THR A 151 14.49 0.51 -31.13
CA THR A 151 13.55 1.43 -31.76
C THR A 151 14.20 2.80 -31.94
N SER A 152 14.33 3.23 -33.20
CA SER A 152 14.84 4.56 -33.58
C SER A 152 13.79 5.67 -33.42
N THR A 153 12.53 5.31 -33.17
CA THR A 153 11.44 6.25 -32.88
C THR A 153 11.65 6.89 -31.50
N GLY A 154 11.30 8.17 -31.36
CA GLY A 154 11.46 8.88 -30.10
C GLY A 154 10.65 8.25 -28.96
N LYS A 155 11.29 8.07 -27.80
CA LYS A 155 10.66 7.56 -26.58
C LYS A 155 9.53 8.50 -26.10
N PRO A 156 8.48 7.96 -25.45
CA PRO A 156 7.41 8.79 -24.91
C PRO A 156 7.91 9.72 -23.78
N PRO A 157 7.29 10.89 -23.54
CA PRO A 157 7.83 11.89 -22.60
C PRO A 157 8.03 11.43 -21.15
N LEU A 158 7.25 10.46 -20.69
CA LEU A 158 7.33 9.88 -19.33
C LEU A 158 7.89 8.45 -19.33
N PHE A 159 8.65 8.09 -20.36
CA PHE A 159 9.27 6.77 -20.48
C PHE A 159 10.04 6.38 -19.20
N GLY A 160 9.69 5.24 -18.62
CA GLY A 160 10.42 4.62 -17.51
C GLY A 160 10.36 5.35 -16.16
N ILE A 161 9.48 6.36 -16.00
CA ILE A 161 9.38 7.11 -14.74
C ILE A 161 8.42 6.38 -13.77
N PRO A 162 8.90 5.91 -12.61
CA PRO A 162 8.05 5.30 -11.60
C PRO A 162 7.18 6.35 -10.90
N PHE A 163 5.92 6.01 -10.63
CA PHE A 163 5.00 6.87 -9.88
C PHE A 163 4.14 6.03 -8.93
N SER A 164 3.74 6.65 -7.81
CA SER A 164 2.84 6.03 -6.83
C SER A 164 1.40 6.43 -7.09
N VAL A 165 0.48 5.51 -6.86
CA VAL A 165 -0.97 5.72 -7.01
C VAL A 165 -1.65 5.55 -5.65
N LYS A 166 -2.67 6.36 -5.36
CA LYS A 166 -3.44 6.25 -4.11
C LYS A 166 -4.22 4.93 -4.08
N GLY A 167 -4.29 4.24 -2.94
CA GLY A 167 -4.99 2.94 -2.82
C GLY A 167 -6.52 2.94 -3.05
N ASN A 168 -7.10 4.02 -3.58
CA ASN A 168 -8.51 4.11 -3.96
C ASN A 168 -8.75 3.83 -5.45
N PHE A 169 -7.70 3.49 -6.20
CA PHE A 169 -7.78 3.15 -7.61
C PHE A 169 -7.88 1.63 -7.81
N PHE A 170 -8.87 0.97 -7.18
CA PHE A 170 -9.18 -0.45 -7.34
C PHE A 170 -10.66 -0.72 -7.08
#